data_AF-A0A4R7V8V7-F1
#
_entry.id   AF-A0A4R7V8V7-F1
#
_cell.length_a   1.000
_cell.length_b   1.000
_cell.length_c   1.000
_cell.angle_alpha   90.00
_cell.angle_beta   90.00
_cell.angle_gamma   90.00
#
_symmetry.space_group_name_H-M   'P 1'
#
loop_
_entity.id
_entity.type
_entity.pdbx_description
1 polymer ?
#
loop_
_entity_poly.entity_id
_entity_poly.type
_entity_poly.pdbx_seq_one_letter_code
_entity_poly.pdbx_strand_id
1 'polypeptide(L)'
;MLDGTEAVKRASQFELPADTPRERVGHHWIDLARGQLYHGDRRQALVALQKARRIAPSQTRYHPMVHETIRVLVHHEHRRSDTLSGFARWIGLKL
;
A
#
# COMPACT_ATOMS: atom_id res chain seq x y z
N MET A 1 -9.11 -23.38 -0.04
CA MET A 1 -8.25 -22.40 -0.73
C MET A 1 -8.70 -21.02 -0.28
N LEU A 2 -7.83 -20.24 0.37
CA LEU A 2 -8.14 -18.86 0.75
C LEU A 2 -8.07 -17.99 -0.51
N ASP A 3 -9.22 -17.48 -0.95
CA ASP A 3 -9.31 -16.64 -2.15
C ASP A 3 -8.84 -15.22 -1.81
N GLY A 4 -7.55 -14.95 -2.06
CA GLY A 4 -6.96 -13.63 -1.87
C GLY A 4 -7.62 -12.55 -2.73
N THR A 5 -8.23 -12.91 -3.87
CA THR A 5 -8.95 -11.95 -4.73
C THR A 5 -10.25 -11.50 -4.07
N GLU A 6 -10.96 -12.42 -3.42
CA GLU A 6 -12.15 -12.09 -2.64
C GLU A 6 -11.81 -11.24 -1.41
N ALA A 7 -10.67 -11.52 -0.75
CA ALA A 7 -10.18 -10.70 0.35
C ALA A 7 -9.86 -9.25 -0.09
N VAL A 8 -9.24 -9.08 -1.26
CA VAL A 8 -8.96 -7.76 -1.85
C VAL A 8 -10.24 -7.01 -2.20
N LYS A 9 -11.23 -7.68 -2.82
CA LYS A 9 -12.54 -7.08 -3.14
C LYS A 9 -13.25 -6.59 -1.89
N ARG A 10 -13.38 -7.44 -0.86
CA ARG A 10 -14.01 -7.08 0.41
C ARG A 10 -13.26 -5.94 1.09
N ALA A 11 -11.94 -5.98 1.12
CA ALA A 11 -11.13 -4.92 1.72
C ALA A 11 -11.32 -3.56 1.01
N SER A 12 -11.50 -3.56 -0.32
CA SER A 12 -11.76 -2.33 -1.07
C SER A 12 -13.16 -1.73 -0.89
N GLN A 13 -14.13 -2.56 -0.51
CA GLN A 13 -15.54 -2.18 -0.29
C GLN A 13 -15.88 -1.97 1.19
N PHE A 14 -14.97 -2.31 2.10
CA PHE A 14 -15.19 -2.19 3.53
C PHE A 14 -15.08 -0.73 3.99
N GLU A 15 -16.23 -0.16 4.36
CA GLU A 15 -16.29 1.13 5.05
C GLU A 15 -16.00 0.92 6.53
N LEU A 16 -14.85 1.42 6.99
CA LEU A 16 -14.50 1.35 8.40
C LEU A 16 -15.41 2.30 9.19
N PRO A 17 -15.99 1.86 10.32
CA PRO A 17 -16.74 2.73 11.22
C PRO A 17 -15.96 4.01 11.56
N ALA A 18 -16.64 5.14 11.66
CA ALA A 18 -16.01 6.46 11.82
C ALA A 18 -15.14 6.58 13.10
N ASP A 19 -15.40 5.73 14.09
CA ASP A 19 -14.65 5.63 15.35
C ASP A 19 -13.42 4.72 15.28
N THR A 20 -13.12 4.15 14.09
CA THR A 20 -11.93 3.31 13.92
C THR A 20 -10.65 4.16 14.05
N PRO A 21 -9.71 3.80 14.95
CA PRO A 21 -8.39 4.40 15.05
C PRO A 21 -7.67 4.38 13.71
N ARG A 22 -7.03 5.50 13.42
CA ARG A 22 -6.38 5.78 12.14
C ARG A 22 -5.29 4.75 11.83
N GLU A 23 -4.65 4.19 12.84
CA GLU A 23 -3.62 3.15 12.74
C GLU A 23 -4.20 1.83 12.21
N ARG A 24 -5.43 1.48 12.60
CA ARG A 24 -6.12 0.28 12.07
C ARG A 24 -6.52 0.49 10.63
N VAL A 25 -7.04 1.66 10.31
CA VAL A 25 -7.38 2.04 8.93
C VAL A 25 -6.12 2.07 8.05
N GLY A 26 -5.02 2.63 8.55
CA GLY A 26 -3.73 2.66 7.87
C GLY A 26 -3.21 1.26 7.56
N HIS A 27 -3.23 0.37 8.56
CA HIS A 27 -2.82 -1.02 8.40
C HIS A 27 -3.64 -1.76 7.33
N HIS A 28 -4.96 -1.56 7.32
CA HIS A 28 -5.85 -2.14 6.30
C HIS A 28 -5.42 -1.79 4.87
N TRP A 29 -5.11 -0.52 4.61
CA TRP A 29 -4.62 -0.10 3.28
C TRP A 29 -3.24 -0.66 2.95
N ILE A 30 -2.38 -0.91 3.94
CA ILE A 30 -1.09 -1.57 3.73
C ILE A 30 -1.30 -3.04 3.33
N ASP A 31 -2.19 -3.77 4.00
CA ASP A 31 -2.48 -5.16 3.65
C ASP A 31 -3.16 -5.29 2.29
N LEU A 32 -4.09 -4.38 1.97
CA LEU A 32 -4.70 -4.32 0.65
C LEU A 32 -3.65 -4.09 -0.44
N ALA A 33 -2.69 -3.20 -0.21
CA ALA A 33 -1.61 -2.95 -1.16
C ALA A 33 -0.78 -4.22 -1.44
N ARG A 34 -0.51 -5.01 -0.39
CA ARG A 34 0.20 -6.30 -0.53
C ARG A 34 -0.64 -7.30 -1.32
N GLY A 35 -1.92 -7.42 -1.02
CA GLY A 35 -2.83 -8.29 -1.76
C GLY A 35 -2.88 -7.94 -3.25
N GLN A 36 -3.00 -6.65 -3.57
CA GLN A 36 -2.98 -6.16 -4.95
C GLN A 36 -1.65 -6.47 -5.65
N LEU A 37 -0.52 -6.28 -4.96
CA LEU A 37 0.79 -6.63 -5.49
C LEU A 37 0.92 -8.15 -5.76
N TYR A 38 0.44 -9.00 -4.86
CA TYR A 38 0.44 -10.46 -5.07
C TYR A 38 -0.37 -10.88 -6.29
N HIS A 39 -1.43 -10.14 -6.62
CA HIS A 39 -2.22 -10.34 -7.84
C HIS A 39 -1.65 -9.62 -9.08
N GLY A 40 -0.47 -9.00 -8.97
CA GLY A 40 0.19 -8.30 -10.08
C GLY A 40 -0.36 -6.89 -10.36
N ASP A 41 -1.34 -6.41 -9.59
CA ASP A 41 -1.90 -5.07 -9.72
C ASP A 41 -1.04 -4.02 -8.99
N ARG A 42 0.09 -3.72 -9.62
CA ARG A 42 1.09 -2.75 -9.13
C ARG A 42 0.53 -1.34 -8.97
N ARG A 43 -0.40 -0.94 -9.85
CA ARG A 43 -1.00 0.40 -9.84
C ARG A 43 -1.89 0.55 -8.62
N GLN A 44 -2.79 -0.39 -8.40
CA GLN A 44 -3.67 -0.35 -7.24
C GLN A 44 -2.89 -0.46 -5.93
N ALA A 45 -1.82 -1.28 -5.90
CA ALA A 45 -0.94 -1.37 -4.74
C ALA A 45 -0.36 0.01 -4.34
N LEU A 46 0.13 0.79 -5.32
CA LEU A 46 0.62 2.14 -5.05
C LEU A 46 -0.49 3.09 -4.57
N VAL A 47 -1.68 3.01 -5.16
CA VAL A 47 -2.86 3.80 -4.74
C VAL A 47 -3.25 3.49 -3.30
N ALA A 48 -3.27 2.22 -2.91
CA ALA A 48 -3.55 1.81 -1.54
C ALA A 48 -2.50 2.35 -0.55
N LEU A 49 -1.21 2.29 -0.89
CA LEU A 49 -0.15 2.90 -0.06
C LEU A 49 -0.27 4.42 0.07
N GLN A 50 -0.75 5.12 -0.97
CA GLN A 50 -1.05 6.54 -0.87
C GLN A 50 -2.20 6.83 0.09
N LYS A 51 -3.23 6.00 0.11
CA LYS A 51 -4.33 6.11 1.08
C LYS A 51 -3.82 5.86 2.50
N ALA A 52 -3.03 4.81 2.71
CA ALA A 52 -2.37 4.53 3.99
C ALA A 52 -1.57 5.76 4.47
N ARG A 53 -0.75 6.36 3.60
CA ARG A 53 0.03 7.56 3.89
C ARG A 53 -0.82 8.75 4.33
N ARG A 54 -1.97 8.99 3.69
CA ARG A 54 -2.87 10.10 4.05
C ARG A 54 -3.50 9.89 5.42
N ILE A 55 -3.82 8.64 5.77
CA ILE A 55 -4.58 8.31 6.98
C ILE A 55 -3.65 8.16 8.19
N ALA A 56 -2.58 7.38 8.05
CA ALA A 56 -1.60 7.09 9.09
C ALA A 56 -0.17 7.29 8.56
N PRO A 57 0.27 8.56 8.37
CA PRO A 57 1.54 8.87 7.72
C PRO A 57 2.76 8.29 8.48
N SER A 58 2.81 8.43 9.80
CA SER A 58 3.92 7.93 10.61
C SER A 58 4.04 6.41 10.54
N GLN A 59 2.92 5.69 10.73
CA GLN A 59 2.87 4.23 10.58
C GLN A 59 3.34 3.83 9.17
N THR A 60 2.74 4.41 8.13
CA THR A 60 3.06 4.07 6.73
C THR A 60 4.53 4.32 6.39
N ARG A 61 5.11 5.40 6.90
CA ARG A 61 6.52 5.75 6.64
C ARG A 61 7.50 4.71 7.17
N TYR A 62 7.22 4.14 8.34
CA TYR A 62 8.13 3.23 9.04
C TYR A 62 7.72 1.75 8.96
N HIS A 63 6.58 1.43 8.33
CA HIS A 63 6.09 0.07 8.28
C HIS A 63 6.93 -0.80 7.32
N PRO A 64 7.47 -1.95 7.76
CA PRO A 64 8.38 -2.77 6.95
C PRO A 64 7.75 -3.29 5.66
N MET A 65 6.47 -3.67 5.70
CA MET A 65 5.76 -4.12 4.49
C MET A 65 5.57 -3.03 3.44
N VAL A 66 5.52 -1.75 3.85
CA VAL A 66 5.44 -0.64 2.89
C VAL A 66 6.76 -0.51 2.14
N HIS A 67 7.88 -0.63 2.86
CA HIS A 67 9.21 -0.60 2.27
C HIS A 67 9.41 -1.76 1.30
N GLU A 68 9.03 -2.97 1.68
CA GLU A 68 9.10 -4.14 0.81
C GLU A 68 8.24 -3.97 -0.46
N THR A 69 6.98 -3.58 -0.29
CA THR A 69 6.05 -3.35 -1.42
C THR A 69 6.63 -2.31 -2.39
N ILE A 70 7.14 -1.18 -1.89
CA ILE A 70 7.73 -0.14 -2.76
C ILE A 70 9.01 -0.64 -3.45
N ARG A 71 9.88 -1.42 -2.79
CA ARG A 71 11.07 -2.00 -3.45
C ARG A 71 10.68 -2.89 -4.62
N VAL A 72 9.66 -3.73 -4.45
CA VAL A 72 9.15 -4.59 -5.52
C VAL A 72 8.59 -3.76 -6.68
N LEU A 73 7.78 -2.74 -6.38
CA LEU A 73 7.25 -1.84 -7.41
C LEU A 73 8.37 -1.14 -8.20
N VAL A 74 9.36 -0.60 -7.50
CA VAL A 74 10.53 0.08 -8.09
C VAL A 74 11.35 -0.85 -8.97
N HIS A 75 11.50 -2.12 -8.58
CA HIS A 75 12.25 -3.12 -9.34
C HIS A 75 11.54 -3.50 -10.64
N HIS A 76 10.19 -3.56 -10.64
CA HIS A 76 9.43 -3.97 -11.82
C HIS A 76 9.08 -2.82 -12.79
N GLU A 77 9.20 -1.56 -12.37
CA GLU A 77 8.81 -0.41 -13.18
C GLU A 77 9.99 0.09 -14.03
N HIS A 78 10.05 -0.34 -15.31
CA HIS A 78 11.11 0.02 -16.27
C HIS A 78 11.25 1.53 -16.50
N ARG A 79 10.14 2.28 -16.48
CA ARG A 79 10.10 3.75 -16.45
C ARG A 79 9.36 4.19 -15.20
N ARG A 80 10.13 4.46 -14.14
CA ARG A 80 9.58 4.86 -12.84
C ARG A 80 8.79 6.16 -13.00
N SER A 81 7.52 6.14 -12.60
CA SER A 81 6.72 7.35 -12.46
C SER A 81 7.30 8.28 -11.37
N ASP A 82 7.08 9.59 -11.53
CA ASP A 82 7.44 10.59 -10.51
C ASP A 82 6.74 10.32 -9.18
N THR A 83 5.55 9.73 -9.24
CA THR A 83 4.74 9.37 -8.08
C THR A 83 5.38 8.24 -7.27
N LEU A 84 5.81 7.16 -7.91
CA LEU A 84 6.50 6.06 -7.23
C LEU A 84 7.85 6.52 -6.67
N SER A 85 8.60 7.28 -7.47
CA SER A 85 9.91 7.81 -7.07
C SER A 85 9.80 8.76 -5.87
N GLY A 86 8.79 9.64 -5.88
CA GLY A 86 8.48 10.53 -4.77
C GLY A 86 8.06 9.79 -3.50
N PHE A 87 7.28 8.70 -3.64
CA PHE A 87 6.89 7.87 -2.50
C PHE A 87 8.10 7.15 -1.89
N ALA A 88 8.94 6.53 -2.72
CA ALA A 88 10.16 5.84 -2.28
C ALA A 88 11.11 6.79 -1.55
N ARG A 89 11.35 7.99 -2.10
CA ARG A 89 12.15 9.03 -1.42
C ARG A 89 11.50 9.44 -0.09
N TRP A 90 10.18 9.59 -0.06
CA TRP A 90 9.46 9.95 1.15
C TRP A 90 9.65 8.91 2.25
N ILE A 91 9.59 7.60 1.97
CA ILE A 91 9.87 6.57 2.99
C ILE A 91 11.36 6.36 3.28
N GLY A 92 12.25 7.10 2.61
CA GLY A 92 13.70 7.03 2.82
C GLY A 92 14.39 5.89 2.07
N LEU A 93 13.75 5.29 1.07
CA LEU A 93 14.43 4.34 0.19
C LEU A 93 15.38 5.09 -0.74
N LYS A 94 16.60 4.55 -0.87
CA LYS A 94 17.56 4.94 -1.90
C LYS A 94 17.21 4.17 -3.18
N LEU A 95 16.90 4.90 -4.24
CA LEU A 95 16.43 4.40 -5.55
C LEU A 95 17.56 4.13 -6.53
#